data_AF-A0A960MT21-F1
#
_entry.id   AF-A0A960MT21-F1
#
_cell.length_a   1.000
_cell.length_b   1.000
_cell.length_c   1.000
_cell.angle_alpha   90.00
_cell.angle_beta   90.00
_cell.angle_gamma   90.00
#
_symmetry.space_group_name_H-M   'P 1'
#
loop_
_entity.id
_entity.type
_entity.pdbx_description
1 polymer ?
#
loop_
_entity_poly.entity_id
_entity_poly.type
_entity_poly.pdbx_seq_one_letter_code
_entity_poly.pdbx_strand_id
1 'polypeptide(L)'
;MNEIFPEWLGICLFDGSVVDVRNLSNADEPPNLNPIPKTMATITKRDLVVKISNETGMTQQQVFDVVQHLIEEITSSLAQNDEVVLRNFGAFQVRQTKPKVGRNPNKPEAAVPIPARAIVKFKPGKEMKERVAKLLPQLKR
;
A
#
# COMPACT_ATOMS: atom_id res chain seq x y z
N MET A 1 -37.14 -57.23 2.78
CA MET A 1 -37.22 -56.13 3.77
C MET A 1 -35.78 -55.70 3.99
N ASN A 2 -35.20 -54.82 3.16
CA ASN A 2 -35.44 -53.36 3.05
C ASN A 2 -35.46 -52.74 4.46
N GLU A 3 -34.58 -51.82 4.87
CA GLU A 3 -34.06 -50.60 4.20
C GLU A 3 -32.66 -50.27 4.77
N ILE A 4 -31.56 -50.29 3.99
CA ILE A 4 -30.84 -49.15 3.36
C ILE A 4 -30.84 -47.84 4.19
N PHE A 5 -29.70 -47.55 4.83
CA PHE A 5 -29.34 -46.25 5.40
C PHE A 5 -29.05 -45.22 4.28
N PRO A 6 -29.55 -43.97 4.35
CA PRO A 6 -29.13 -42.92 3.44
C PRO A 6 -28.07 -41.98 4.06
N GLU A 7 -27.10 -41.62 3.22
CA GLU A 7 -26.18 -40.50 3.40
C GLU A 7 -26.86 -39.15 3.06
N TRP A 8 -26.31 -38.05 3.60
CA TRP A 8 -26.54 -36.62 3.27
C TRP A 8 -27.77 -35.87 3.84
N LEU A 9 -27.46 -34.65 4.31
CA LEU A 9 -28.23 -33.39 4.28
C LEU A 9 -28.79 -32.83 5.62
N GLY A 10 -27.88 -32.25 6.41
CA GLY A 10 -28.22 -31.26 7.45
C GLY A 10 -28.49 -29.89 6.84
N ILE A 11 -29.77 -29.54 6.74
CA ILE A 11 -30.28 -28.23 6.33
C ILE A 11 -30.13 -27.27 7.52
N CYS A 12 -29.29 -26.22 7.42
CA CYS A 12 -29.27 -25.12 8.38
C CYS A 12 -30.11 -23.95 7.88
N LEU A 13 -31.09 -23.54 8.67
CA LEU A 13 -31.99 -22.40 8.43
C LEU A 13 -31.27 -21.07 8.72
N PHE A 14 -31.13 -20.20 7.73
CA PHE A 14 -30.99 -18.75 7.94
C PHE A 14 -31.82 -18.03 6.87
N ASP A 15 -32.81 -17.27 7.33
CA ASP A 15 -33.64 -16.29 6.59
C ASP A 15 -34.64 -16.79 5.52
N GLY A 16 -35.39 -17.86 5.82
CA GLY A 16 -36.77 -18.00 5.33
C GLY A 16 -37.00 -18.18 3.82
N SER A 17 -35.97 -18.47 3.03
CA SER A 17 -36.11 -18.72 1.58
C SER A 17 -35.93 -20.20 1.24
N VAL A 18 -36.90 -20.80 0.56
CA VAL A 18 -36.84 -22.17 0.03
C VAL A 18 -36.02 -22.16 -1.25
N VAL A 19 -34.87 -22.84 -1.26
CA VAL A 19 -34.11 -23.12 -2.49
C VAL A 19 -34.44 -24.52 -3.00
N ASP A 20 -35.02 -24.60 -4.19
CA ASP A 20 -35.29 -25.86 -4.89
C ASP A 20 -33.99 -26.42 -5.47
N VAL A 21 -33.50 -27.54 -4.91
CA VAL A 21 -32.25 -28.21 -5.29
C VAL A 21 -32.36 -29.10 -6.54
N ARG A 22 -33.51 -29.14 -7.23
CA ARG A 22 -33.74 -30.06 -8.35
C ARG A 22 -33.33 -29.54 -9.74
N ASN A 23 -32.70 -28.38 -9.86
CA ASN A 23 -32.23 -27.88 -11.16
C ASN A 23 -30.72 -27.55 -11.16
N LEU A 24 -29.91 -28.60 -10.99
CA LEU A 24 -28.43 -28.57 -11.00
C LEU A 24 -27.85 -28.73 -12.42
N SER A 25 -28.43 -28.09 -13.45
CA SER A 25 -27.88 -28.15 -14.82
C SER A 25 -27.61 -26.80 -15.49
N ASN A 26 -27.88 -25.67 -14.83
CA ASN A 26 -27.41 -24.36 -15.27
C ASN A 26 -26.79 -23.64 -14.06
N ALA A 27 -25.60 -24.08 -13.66
CA ALA A 27 -24.73 -23.24 -12.86
C ALA A 27 -24.17 -22.18 -13.81
N ASP A 28 -24.92 -21.07 -13.92
CA ASP A 28 -24.40 -19.84 -14.51
C ASP A 28 -23.02 -19.57 -13.90
N GLU A 29 -22.08 -19.30 -14.80
CA GLU A 29 -20.70 -18.91 -14.54
C GLU A 29 -20.63 -17.98 -13.31
N PRO A 30 -19.70 -18.20 -12.36
CA PRO A 30 -19.63 -17.39 -11.16
C PRO A 30 -19.58 -15.91 -11.58
N PRO A 31 -20.40 -15.03 -10.99
CA PRO A 31 -20.43 -13.64 -11.37
C PRO A 31 -19.00 -13.12 -11.26
N ASN A 32 -18.50 -12.60 -12.39
CA ASN A 32 -17.21 -11.92 -12.48
C ASN A 32 -17.08 -10.98 -11.29
N LEU A 33 -16.33 -11.42 -10.28
CA LEU A 33 -15.89 -10.60 -9.17
C LEU A 33 -14.90 -9.64 -9.79
N ASN A 34 -15.42 -8.57 -10.39
CA ASN A 34 -14.67 -7.36 -10.65
C ASN A 34 -13.85 -7.13 -9.38
N PRO A 35 -12.50 -7.14 -9.44
CA PRO A 35 -11.69 -7.05 -8.26
C PRO A 35 -12.12 -5.77 -7.55
N ILE A 36 -12.69 -5.94 -6.34
CA ILE A 36 -13.15 -4.84 -5.51
C ILE A 36 -12.02 -3.81 -5.53
N PRO A 37 -12.28 -2.56 -5.99
CA PRO A 37 -11.21 -1.57 -6.10
C PRO A 37 -10.58 -1.47 -4.72
N LYS A 38 -9.31 -1.89 -4.61
CA LYS A 38 -8.56 -1.87 -3.36
C LYS A 38 -8.77 -0.47 -2.76
N THR A 39 -9.55 -0.39 -1.69
CA THR A 39 -9.65 0.84 -0.89
C THR A 39 -8.21 1.28 -0.63
N MET A 40 -7.90 2.57 -0.84
CA MET A 40 -6.54 3.12 -0.75
C MET A 40 -5.93 2.86 0.64
N ALA A 41 -5.41 1.65 0.82
CA ALA A 41 -4.96 1.14 2.10
C ALA A 41 -3.65 1.83 2.45
N THR A 42 -3.58 2.38 3.66
CA THR A 42 -2.33 2.91 4.19
C THR A 42 -1.42 1.73 4.51
N ILE A 43 -0.28 1.64 3.83
CA ILE A 43 0.70 0.59 4.08
C ILE A 43 1.63 1.05 5.20
N THR A 44 1.71 0.27 6.28
CA THR A 44 2.58 0.56 7.43
C THR A 44 3.90 -0.22 7.35
N LYS A 45 4.87 0.16 8.19
CA LYS A 45 6.14 -0.57 8.32
C LYS A 45 5.92 -2.04 8.67
N ARG A 46 4.93 -2.34 9.53
CA ARG A 46 4.59 -3.71 9.93
C ARG A 46 4.13 -4.55 8.74
N ASP A 47 3.29 -3.99 7.88
CA ASP A 47 2.77 -4.68 6.69
C ASP A 47 3.89 -5.01 5.70
N LEU A 48 4.86 -4.10 5.53
CA LEU A 48 6.04 -4.33 4.70
C LEU A 48 6.92 -5.45 5.26
N VAL A 49 7.15 -5.47 6.58
CA VAL A 49 7.94 -6.51 7.23
C VAL A 49 7.31 -7.89 7.06
N VAL A 50 6.00 -8.01 7.29
CA VAL A 50 5.26 -9.28 7.10
C VAL A 50 5.32 -9.74 5.65
N LYS A 51 5.15 -8.81 4.70
CA LYS A 51 5.21 -9.14 3.27
C LYS A 51 6.60 -9.64 2.88
N ILE A 52 7.66 -8.93 3.28
CA ILE A 52 9.04 -9.31 2.97
C ILE A 52 9.40 -10.64 3.65
N SER A 53 9.02 -10.86 4.91
CA SER A 53 9.29 -12.14 5.60
C SER A 53 8.62 -13.32 4.89
N ASN A 54 7.41 -13.14 4.37
CA ASN A 54 6.70 -14.18 3.63
C ASN A 54 7.37 -14.47 2.26
N GLU A 55 7.93 -13.45 1.61
CA GLU A 55 8.61 -13.59 0.31
C GLU A 55 10.02 -14.18 0.45
N THR A 56 10.77 -13.83 1.50
CA THR A 56 12.17 -14.25 1.69
C THR A 56 12.34 -15.47 2.59
N GLY A 57 11.32 -15.84 3.36
CA GLY A 57 11.40 -16.89 4.38
C GLY A 57 12.20 -16.50 5.63
N MET A 58 12.63 -15.25 5.75
CA MET A 58 13.34 -14.74 6.93
C MET A 58 12.38 -14.51 8.10
N THR A 59 12.89 -14.51 9.33
CA THR A 59 12.06 -14.19 10.50
C THR A 59 11.61 -12.73 10.47
N GLN A 60 10.39 -12.45 10.95
CA GLN A 60 9.86 -11.09 10.98
C GLN A 60 10.75 -10.13 11.77
N GLN A 61 11.39 -10.61 12.83
CA GLN A 61 12.30 -9.80 13.64
C GLN A 61 13.54 -9.39 12.85
N GLN A 62 14.20 -10.33 12.15
CA GLN A 62 15.34 -10.01 11.30
C GLN A 62 14.98 -9.00 10.20
N VAL A 63 13.83 -9.18 9.55
CA VAL A 63 13.37 -8.25 8.51
C VAL A 63 13.06 -6.87 9.10
N PHE A 64 12.44 -6.82 10.28
CA PHE A 64 12.19 -5.57 10.99
C PHE A 64 13.48 -4.81 11.28
N ASP A 65 14.49 -5.51 11.82
CA ASP A 65 15.78 -4.91 12.16
C ASP A 65 16.46 -4.39 10.89
N VAL A 66 16.51 -5.17 9.81
CA VAL A 66 17.09 -4.73 8.52
C VAL A 66 16.40 -3.49 7.98
N VAL A 67 15.06 -3.45 7.99
CA VAL A 67 14.30 -2.27 7.51
C VAL A 67 14.56 -1.06 8.41
N GLN A 68 14.64 -1.26 9.73
CA GLN A 68 14.94 -0.19 10.68
C GLN A 68 16.34 0.38 10.44
N HIS A 69 17.37 -0.47 10.33
CA HIS A 69 18.74 -0.06 10.06
C HIS A 69 18.87 0.64 8.70
N LEU A 70 18.16 0.17 7.67
CA LEU A 70 18.16 0.82 6.36
C LEU A 70 17.63 2.26 6.44
N ILE A 71 16.54 2.49 7.17
CA ILE A 71 15.98 3.85 7.35
C ILE A 71 16.96 4.73 8.13
N GLU A 72 17.59 4.18 9.17
CA GLU A 72 18.57 4.88 9.99
C GLU A 72 19.79 5.30 9.16
N GLU A 73 20.36 4.39 8.37
CA GLU A 73 21.52 4.66 7.51
C GLU A 73 21.23 5.73 6.45
N ILE A 74 20.04 5.68 5.83
CA ILE A 74 19.60 6.73 4.90
C ILE A 74 19.52 8.08 5.62
N THR A 75 18.95 8.10 6.84
CA THR A 75 18.79 9.31 7.62
C THR A 75 20.14 9.90 8.05
N SER A 76 21.06 9.05 8.51
CA SER A 76 22.42 9.43 8.89
C SER A 76 23.21 10.00 7.70
N SER A 77 23.16 9.32 6.54
CA SER A 77 23.80 9.80 5.32
C SER A 77 23.26 11.17 4.88
N LEU A 78 21.94 11.36 4.95
CA LEU A 78 21.33 12.65 4.64
C LEU A 78 21.70 13.73 5.67
N ALA A 79 21.86 13.39 6.94
CA ALA A 79 22.31 14.34 7.96
C ALA A 79 23.74 14.84 7.69
N GLN A 80 24.57 14.03 7.03
CA GLN A 80 25.92 14.38 6.58
C GLN A 80 25.94 15.16 5.25
N ASN A 81 24.76 15.50 4.70
CA ASN A 81 24.59 16.17 3.41
C ASN A 81 25.01 15.32 2.20
N ASP A 82 25.08 13.99 2.35
CA ASP A 82 25.32 13.07 1.24
C ASP A 82 24.05 12.79 0.42
N GLU A 83 24.23 12.42 -0.85
CA GLU A 83 23.14 11.96 -1.72
C GLU A 83 23.07 10.43 -1.71
N VAL A 84 21.91 9.88 -1.32
CA VAL A 84 21.67 8.44 -1.30
C VAL A 84 20.94 8.02 -2.57
N VAL A 85 21.59 7.18 -3.39
CA VAL A 85 21.01 6.68 -4.65
C VAL A 85 20.67 5.20 -4.53
N LEU A 86 19.38 4.90 -4.61
CA LEU A 86 18.85 3.54 -4.66
C LEU A 86 18.42 3.23 -6.10
N ARG A 87 19.19 2.39 -6.79
CA ARG A 87 18.88 1.96 -8.16
C ARG A 87 17.45 1.42 -8.24
N ASN A 88 16.74 1.72 -9.32
CA ASN A 88 15.34 1.33 -9.57
C ASN A 88 14.28 1.95 -8.64
N PHE A 89 14.69 2.51 -7.49
CA PHE A 89 13.80 3.19 -6.55
C PHE A 89 13.84 4.71 -6.73
N GLY A 90 15.02 5.33 -6.60
CA GLY A 90 15.19 6.77 -6.69
C GLY A 90 16.42 7.30 -5.96
N ALA A 91 16.51 8.62 -5.83
CA ALA A 91 17.59 9.29 -5.11
C ALA A 91 17.05 10.26 -4.06
N PHE A 92 17.66 10.26 -2.88
CA PHE A 92 17.42 11.21 -1.81
C PHE A 92 18.56 12.22 -1.77
N GLN A 93 18.22 13.50 -1.86
CA GLN A 93 19.20 14.58 -1.84
C GLN A 93 18.79 15.64 -0.82
N VAL A 94 19.78 16.20 -0.14
CA VAL A 94 19.59 17.39 0.69
C VAL A 94 19.66 18.64 -0.19
N ARG A 95 18.73 19.56 0.03
CA ARG A 95 18.66 20.84 -0.65
C ARG A 95 18.37 21.95 0.35
N GLN A 96 19.12 23.04 0.24
CA GLN A 96 18.83 24.25 0.99
C GLN A 96 17.72 25.03 0.28
N THR A 97 16.64 25.35 1.00
CA THR A 97 15.60 26.24 0.50
C THR A 97 15.93 27.67 0.83
N LYS A 98 15.80 28.58 -0.14
CA LYS A 98 15.95 30.02 0.09
C LYS A 98 14.84 30.54 1.02
N PRO A 99 15.14 31.57 1.84
CA PRO A 99 14.12 32.21 2.65
C PRO A 99 13.07 32.86 1.74
N LYS A 100 11.81 32.81 2.15
CA LYS A 100 10.71 33.42 1.41
C LYS A 100 9.67 33.98 2.36
N VAL A 101 8.91 34.97 1.91
CA VAL A 101 7.79 35.52 2.68
C VAL A 101 6.53 34.73 2.32
N GLY A 102 5.94 34.09 3.33
CA GLY A 102 4.65 33.40 3.21
C GLY A 102 3.50 34.30 3.69
N ARG A 103 2.27 33.89 3.36
CA ARG A 103 1.05 34.44 3.94
C ARG A 103 0.36 33.34 4.74
N ASN A 104 -0.18 33.68 5.90
CA ASN A 104 -0.98 32.73 6.67
C ASN A 104 -2.31 32.50 5.93
N PRO A 105 -2.68 31.25 5.59
CA PRO A 105 -3.97 30.96 4.94
C PRO A 105 -5.18 31.49 5.72
N ASN A 106 -5.08 31.58 7.04
CA ASN A 106 -6.14 32.07 7.93
C ASN A 106 -6.10 33.60 8.15
N LYS A 107 -4.99 34.28 7.81
CA LYS A 107 -4.80 35.73 7.98
C LYS A 107 -3.97 36.28 6.81
N PRO A 108 -4.61 36.63 5.67
CA PRO A 108 -3.92 36.94 4.43
C PRO A 108 -3.08 38.24 4.47
N GLU A 109 -3.32 39.11 5.45
CA GLU A 109 -2.62 40.39 5.63
C GLU A 109 -1.27 40.25 6.35
N ALA A 110 -1.08 39.18 7.13
CA ALA A 110 0.14 38.97 7.89
C ALA A 110 1.20 38.28 7.02
N ALA A 111 2.23 39.03 6.62
CA ALA A 111 3.44 38.50 6.01
C ALA A 111 4.28 37.76 7.07
N VAL A 112 4.48 36.45 6.89
CA VAL A 112 5.29 35.63 7.80
C VAL A 112 6.60 35.26 7.09
N PRO A 113 7.77 35.70 7.60
CA PRO A 113 9.06 35.31 7.03
C PRO A 113 9.31 33.83 7.33
N ILE A 114 9.56 33.05 6.27
CA ILE A 114 9.96 31.64 6.38
C ILE A 114 11.48 31.58 6.18
N PRO A 115 12.26 31.20 7.20
CA PRO A 115 13.71 31.17 7.12
C PRO A 115 14.21 30.09 6.16
N ALA A 116 15.49 30.20 5.78
CA ALA A 116 16.16 29.16 5.01
C ALA A 116 16.24 27.88 5.85
N ARG A 117 15.97 26.73 5.22
CA ARG A 117 16.07 25.41 5.88
C ARG A 117 16.60 24.36 4.92
N ALA A 118 17.24 23.33 5.46
CA ALA A 118 17.55 22.12 4.71
C ALA A 118 16.29 21.28 4.57
N ILE A 119 16.02 20.80 3.35
CA ILE A 119 14.95 19.84 3.06
C ILE A 119 15.53 18.63 2.37
N VAL A 120 14.91 17.47 2.60
CA VAL A 120 15.16 16.28 1.80
C VAL A 120 14.23 16.30 0.59
N LYS A 121 14.79 16.13 -0.61
CA LYS A 121 14.03 15.98 -1.85
C LYS A 121 14.25 14.57 -2.40
N PHE A 122 13.15 13.84 -2.56
CA PHE A 122 13.15 12.55 -3.24
C PHE A 122 12.96 12.72 -4.75
N LYS A 123 13.84 12.10 -5.54
CA LYS A 123 13.71 11.97 -6.99
C LYS A 123 13.32 10.52 -7.31
N PRO A 124 12.08 10.25 -7.75
CA PRO A 124 11.70 8.89 -8.13
C PRO A 124 12.47 8.42 -9.36
N GLY A 125 12.90 7.15 -9.31
CA GLY A 125 13.59 6.49 -10.42
C GLY A 125 12.69 6.25 -11.63
N LYS A 126 13.28 5.89 -12.77
CA LYS A 126 12.56 5.62 -14.02
C LYS A 126 11.52 4.51 -13.84
N GLU A 127 11.94 3.38 -13.28
CA GLU A 127 11.07 2.21 -13.09
C GLU A 127 9.87 2.51 -12.19
N MET A 128 10.07 3.23 -11.09
CA MET A 128 8.97 3.67 -10.21
C MET A 128 7.96 4.55 -10.96
N LYS A 129 8.45 5.54 -11.73
CA LYS A 129 7.58 6.42 -12.53
C LYS A 129 6.75 5.64 -13.54
N GLU A 130 7.36 4.69 -14.25
CA GLU A 130 6.67 3.87 -15.24
C GLU A 130 5.59 2.98 -14.61
N ARG A 131 5.89 2.36 -13.46
CA ARG A 131 4.91 1.55 -12.73
C ARG A 131 3.71 2.39 -12.25
N VAL A 132 3.96 3.60 -11.74
CA VAL A 132 2.90 4.50 -11.26
C VAL A 132 2.10 5.10 -12.42
N ALA A 133 2.74 5.42 -13.56
CA ALA A 133 2.05 5.96 -14.73
C ALA A 133 0.95 5.03 -15.28
N LYS A 134 1.12 3.70 -15.12
CA LYS A 134 0.10 2.71 -15.50
C LYS A 134 -1.20 2.82 -14.67
N LEU A 135 -1.16 3.51 -13.53
CA LEU A 135 -2.35 3.74 -12.69
C LEU A 135 -3.19 4.93 -13.17
N LEU A 136 -2.70 5.76 -14.10
CA LEU A 136 -3.44 6.92 -14.62
C LEU A 136 -4.86 6.59 -15.12
N PRO A 137 -5.13 5.46 -15.82
CA PRO A 137 -6.48 5.10 -16.24
C PRO A 137 -7.45 4.85 -15.07
N GLN A 138 -6.94 4.45 -13.91
CA GLN A 138 -7.72 4.11 -12.72
C GLN A 138 -7.95 5.31 -11.79
N LEU A 139 -7.13 6.36 -11.95
CA LEU A 139 -7.20 7.59 -11.15
C LEU A 139 -8.06 8.70 -11.78
N LYS A 140 -8.56 8.50 -13.00
CA LYS A 140 -9.53 9.41 -13.62
C LYS A 140 -10.85 9.34 -12.82
N ARG A 141 -10.99 10.26 -11.87
CA ARG A 141 -12.26 10.67 -11.29
C ARG A 141 -12.85 11.83 -12.09
#